data_AF-A0A2V7H1I0-F1
#
_entry.id   AF-A0A2V7H1I0-F1
#
_cell.length_a   1.000
_cell.length_b   1.000
_cell.length_c   1.000
_cell.angle_alpha   90.00
_cell.angle_beta   90.00
_cell.angle_gamma   90.00
#
_symmetry.space_group_name_H-M   'P 1'
#
loop_
_entity.id
_entity.type
_entity.pdbx_description
1 polymer ?
#
loop_
_entity_poly.entity_id
_entity_poly.type
_entity_poly.pdbx_seq_one_letter_code
_entity_poly.pdbx_strand_id
1 'polypeptide(L)'
;MLVPHAFATHLARTVELFRDPQAKTGQKAQFRALLALLKHDAVTVKSEGGRFTVNGTAVEGVVLEPLRQHLERHAVGELSIPASPPPDQLFQLLTALAGPRGDADLPTRLRASGAA
;
A
#
# COMPACT_ATOMS: atom_id res chain seq x y z
N MET A 1 -7.57 -16.12 -3.86
CA MET A 1 -8.72 -15.23 -3.63
C MET A 1 -8.38 -14.30 -2.49
N LEU A 2 -7.95 -13.11 -2.86
CA LEU A 2 -7.67 -12.00 -1.96
C LEU A 2 -8.96 -11.49 -1.32
N VAL A 3 -8.93 -11.29 -0.01
CA VAL A 3 -10.02 -10.69 0.76
C VAL A 3 -9.74 -9.18 0.89
N PRO A 4 -10.57 -8.28 0.32
CA PRO A 4 -10.29 -6.84 0.28
C PRO A 4 -10.01 -6.21 1.65
N HIS A 5 -10.81 -6.53 2.66
CA HIS A 5 -10.62 -6.05 4.04
C HIS A 5 -9.31 -6.54 4.67
N ALA A 6 -8.95 -7.81 4.44
CA ALA A 6 -7.71 -8.36 4.95
C ALA A 6 -6.50 -7.68 4.30
N PHE A 7 -6.53 -7.50 2.97
CA PHE A 7 -5.50 -6.78 2.25
C PHE A 7 -5.35 -5.34 2.74
N ALA A 8 -6.44 -4.59 2.85
CA ALA A 8 -6.44 -3.21 3.33
C ALA A 8 -5.80 -3.10 4.72
N THR A 9 -6.17 -4.00 5.63
CA THR A 9 -5.64 -4.06 7.00
C THR A 9 -4.13 -4.37 7.01
N HIS A 10 -3.69 -5.33 6.20
CA HIS A 10 -2.27 -5.67 6.06
C HIS A 10 -1.46 -4.52 5.44
N LEU A 11 -2.00 -3.85 4.42
CA LEU A 11 -1.36 -2.69 3.80
C LEU A 11 -1.18 -1.55 4.80
N ALA A 12 -2.24 -1.17 5.52
CA ALA A 12 -2.19 -0.11 6.53
C ALA A 12 -1.14 -0.41 7.60
N ARG A 13 -1.15 -1.63 8.16
CA ARG A 13 -0.17 -2.06 9.16
C ARG A 13 1.26 -2.07 8.61
N THR A 14 1.45 -2.46 7.35
CA THR A 14 2.79 -2.50 6.75
C THR A 14 3.33 -1.09 6.58
N VAL A 15 2.53 -0.16 6.04
CA VAL A 15 2.94 1.25 5.89
C VAL A 15 3.34 1.85 7.24
N GLU A 16 2.55 1.62 8.29
CA GLU A 16 2.90 2.08 9.65
C GLU A 16 4.23 1.49 10.17
N LEU A 17 4.49 0.20 9.95
CA LEU A 17 5.77 -0.42 10.34
C LEU A 17 6.95 0.11 9.54
N PHE A 18 6.77 0.46 8.27
CA PHE A 18 7.81 1.04 7.43
C PHE A 18 8.16 2.48 7.84
N ARG A 19 7.28 3.16 8.60
CA ARG A 19 7.57 4.48 9.20
C ARG A 19 8.51 4.37 10.41
N ASP A 20 8.54 3.22 11.08
CA ASP A 20 9.45 2.96 12.19
C ASP A 20 10.70 2.20 11.70
N PRO A 21 11.86 2.87 11.52
CA PRO A 21 13.08 2.23 11.05
C PRO A 21 13.64 1.17 12.02
N GLN A 22 13.18 1.14 13.29
CA GLN A 22 13.58 0.13 14.27
C GLN A 22 12.77 -1.16 14.16
N ALA A 23 11.58 -1.13 13.53
CA ALA A 23 10.66 -2.26 13.44
C ALA A 23 11.03 -3.32 12.37
N LYS A 24 12.33 -3.56 12.12
CA LYS A 24 12.83 -4.41 11.01
C LYS A 24 12.20 -5.81 10.96
N THR A 25 12.01 -6.45 12.12
CA THR A 25 11.38 -7.77 12.20
C THR A 25 9.90 -7.72 11.79
N GLY A 26 9.18 -6.70 12.26
CA GLY A 26 7.77 -6.47 11.93
C GLY A 26 7.59 -6.14 10.44
N GLN A 27 8.43 -5.26 9.89
CA GLN A 27 8.45 -4.91 8.47
C GLN A 27 8.62 -6.15 7.60
N LYS A 28 9.62 -7.00 7.89
CA LYS A 28 9.88 -8.22 7.10
C LYS A 28 8.72 -9.22 7.16
N ALA A 29 8.10 -9.38 8.33
CA ALA A 29 6.96 -10.28 8.50
C ALA A 29 5.73 -9.80 7.71
N GLN A 30 5.38 -8.52 7.83
CA GLN A 30 4.24 -7.95 7.11
C GLN A 30 4.49 -7.85 5.61
N PHE A 31 5.72 -7.53 5.19
CA PHE A 31 6.11 -7.52 3.79
C PHE A 31 5.92 -8.90 3.14
N ARG A 32 6.35 -9.98 3.82
CA ARG A 32 6.11 -11.35 3.35
C ARG A 32 4.62 -11.72 3.31
N ALA A 33 3.83 -11.24 4.28
CA ALA A 33 2.39 -11.46 4.29
C ALA A 33 1.70 -10.77 3.10
N LEU A 34 2.09 -9.53 2.78
CA LEU A 34 1.60 -8.82 1.59
C LEU A 34 1.98 -9.55 0.29
N LEU A 35 3.22 -10.00 0.14
CA LEU A 35 3.63 -10.79 -1.03
C LEU A 35 2.82 -12.07 -1.17
N ALA A 36 2.51 -12.75 -0.06
CA ALA A 36 1.68 -13.95 -0.08
C ALA A 36 0.23 -13.65 -0.55
N LEU A 37 -0.35 -12.52 -0.11
CA LEU A 37 -1.67 -12.07 -0.56
C LEU A 37 -1.69 -11.71 -2.05
N LEU A 38 -0.63 -11.05 -2.52
CA LEU A 38 -0.47 -10.61 -3.91
C LEU A 38 0.01 -11.72 -4.85
N LYS A 39 0.28 -12.93 -4.35
CA LYS A 39 0.87 -14.02 -5.14
C LYS A 39 0.06 -14.37 -6.40
N HIS A 40 -1.26 -14.33 -6.29
CA HIS A 40 -2.15 -14.77 -7.37
C HIS A 40 -3.11 -13.67 -7.85
N ASP A 41 -3.35 -12.66 -7.02
CA ASP A 41 -4.38 -11.65 -7.24
C ASP A 41 -3.74 -10.26 -7.33
N ALA A 42 -4.02 -9.54 -8.41
CA ALA A 42 -3.67 -8.13 -8.52
C ALA A 42 -4.60 -7.30 -7.63
N VAL A 43 -4.10 -6.15 -7.18
CA VAL A 43 -4.85 -5.25 -6.32
C VAL A 43 -4.82 -3.83 -6.83
N THR A 44 -5.99 -3.25 -7.03
CA THR A 44 -6.19 -1.81 -7.22
C THR A 44 -6.80 -1.22 -5.95
N VAL A 45 -6.09 -0.26 -5.37
CA VAL A 45 -6.53 0.53 -4.22
C VAL A 45 -6.94 1.90 -4.73
N LYS A 46 -8.12 2.39 -4.35
CA LYS A 46 -8.53 3.78 -4.62
C LYS A 46 -8.92 4.51 -3.35
N SER A 47 -8.51 5.76 -3.25
CA SER A 47 -8.91 6.67 -2.18
C SER A 47 -9.52 7.92 -2.79
N GLU A 48 -10.86 7.99 -2.82
CA GLU A 48 -11.59 9.09 -3.46
C GLU A 48 -12.81 9.47 -2.62
N GLY A 49 -13.05 10.78 -2.44
CA GLY A 49 -14.23 11.28 -1.74
C GLY A 49 -14.40 10.72 -0.32
N GLY A 50 -13.30 10.52 0.40
CA GLY A 50 -13.27 9.94 1.76
C GLY A 50 -13.50 8.43 1.81
N ARG A 51 -13.73 7.77 0.67
CA ARG A 51 -13.94 6.32 0.56
C ARG A 51 -12.66 5.61 0.14
N PHE A 52 -12.40 4.50 0.80
CA PHE A 52 -11.30 3.60 0.47
C PHE A 52 -11.89 2.35 -0.21
N THR A 53 -11.36 1.97 -1.37
CA THR A 53 -11.80 0.77 -2.10
C THR A 53 -10.61 -0.10 -2.48
N VAL A 54 -10.82 -1.41 -2.45
CA VAL A 54 -9.84 -2.42 -2.87
C VAL A 54 -10.53 -3.33 -3.88
N ASN A 55 -10.01 -3.39 -5.10
CA ASN A 55 -10.62 -4.08 -6.24
C ASN A 55 -12.10 -3.70 -6.44
N GLY A 56 -12.42 -2.41 -6.28
CA GLY A 56 -13.79 -1.89 -6.38
C GLY A 56 -14.71 -2.20 -5.19
N THR A 57 -14.24 -2.97 -4.20
CA THR A 57 -14.98 -3.23 -2.96
C THR A 57 -14.68 -2.14 -1.95
N ALA A 58 -15.71 -1.50 -1.41
CA ALA A 58 -15.56 -0.53 -0.31
C ALA A 58 -15.05 -1.24 0.95
N VAL A 59 -14.05 -0.64 1.57
CA VAL A 59 -13.39 -1.14 2.77
C VAL A 59 -13.42 -0.05 3.83
N GLU A 60 -13.93 -0.39 5.00
CA GLU A 60 -14.13 0.55 6.10
C GLU A 60 -13.42 0.05 7.36
N GLY A 61 -13.03 0.98 8.23
CA GLY A 61 -12.44 0.66 9.52
C GLY A 61 -11.45 1.71 10.00
N VAL A 62 -11.45 1.95 11.31
CA VAL A 62 -10.58 2.95 11.96
C VAL A 62 -9.09 2.69 11.69
N VAL A 63 -8.70 1.41 11.51
CA VAL A 63 -7.32 1.03 11.19
C VAL A 63 -6.84 1.50 9.80
N LEU A 64 -7.77 1.86 8.90
CA LEU A 64 -7.46 2.35 7.55
C LEU A 64 -7.31 3.87 7.50
N GLU A 65 -7.73 4.57 8.55
CA GLU A 65 -7.68 6.03 8.65
C GLU A 65 -6.27 6.61 8.41
N PRO A 66 -5.19 6.06 9.02
CA PRO A 66 -3.84 6.55 8.75
C PRO A 66 -3.44 6.33 7.29
N LEU A 67 -3.79 5.17 6.71
CA LEU A 67 -3.48 4.84 5.31
C LEU A 67 -4.20 5.79 4.35
N ARG A 68 -5.47 6.11 4.59
CA ARG A 68 -6.23 7.09 3.80
C ARG A 68 -5.56 8.45 3.85
N GLN A 69 -5.23 8.94 5.05
CA GLN A 69 -4.51 10.19 5.23
C GLN A 69 -3.13 10.17 4.55
N HIS A 70 -2.45 9.02 4.49
CA HIS A 70 -1.20 8.88 3.74
C HIS A 70 -1.43 9.06 2.23
N LEU A 71 -2.37 8.31 1.64
CA LEU A 71 -2.64 8.39 0.20
C LEU A 71 -3.11 9.80 -0.23
N GLU A 72 -3.99 10.42 0.55
CA GLU A 72 -4.43 11.80 0.35
C GLU A 72 -3.24 12.78 0.46
N ARG A 73 -2.37 12.61 1.47
CA ARG A 73 -1.14 13.40 1.59
C ARG A 73 -0.22 13.22 0.39
N HIS A 74 -0.17 12.07 -0.26
CA HIS A 74 0.66 11.86 -1.44
C HIS A 74 -0.06 12.17 -2.77
N ALA A 75 -1.30 12.69 -2.72
CA ALA A 75 -2.17 12.90 -3.90
C ALA A 75 -2.34 11.64 -4.76
N VAL A 76 -2.32 10.47 -4.12
CA VAL A 76 -2.53 9.16 -4.76
C VAL A 76 -4.02 8.85 -4.71
N GLY A 77 -4.72 9.13 -5.81
CA GLY A 77 -6.13 8.76 -5.97
C GLY A 77 -6.32 7.26 -6.22
N GLU A 78 -5.34 6.64 -6.88
CA GLU A 78 -5.37 5.22 -7.26
C GLU A 78 -3.96 4.62 -7.22
N LEU A 79 -3.86 3.38 -6.78
CA LEU A 79 -2.64 2.58 -6.71
C LEU A 79 -2.95 1.17 -7.21
N SER A 80 -2.30 0.76 -8.29
CA SER A 80 -2.41 -0.59 -8.85
C SER A 80 -1.14 -1.40 -8.57
N ILE A 81 -1.30 -2.57 -7.96
CA ILE A 81 -0.24 -3.52 -7.65
C ILE A 81 -0.51 -4.81 -8.44
N PRO A 82 0.40 -5.22 -9.34
CA PRO A 82 0.19 -6.42 -10.13
C PRO A 82 0.25 -7.68 -9.25
N ALA A 83 -0.33 -8.78 -9.75
CA ALA A 83 -0.14 -10.09 -9.13
C ALA A 83 1.33 -10.51 -9.25
N SER A 84 1.86 -11.17 -8.22
CA SER A 84 3.27 -11.56 -8.11
C SER A 84 4.23 -10.39 -8.40
N PRO A 85 4.11 -9.24 -7.70
CA PRO A 85 5.01 -8.13 -7.94
C PRO A 85 6.44 -8.50 -7.53
N PRO A 86 7.47 -8.00 -8.23
CA PRO A 86 8.84 -8.11 -7.79
C PRO A 86 8.99 -7.58 -6.35
N PRO A 87 9.64 -8.32 -5.43
CA PRO A 87 9.78 -7.87 -4.05
C PRO A 87 10.40 -6.47 -3.92
N ASP A 88 11.44 -6.18 -4.70
CA ASP A 88 12.10 -4.86 -4.64
C ASP A 88 11.16 -3.72 -5.02
N GLN A 89 10.26 -3.95 -5.98
CA GLN A 89 9.28 -2.97 -6.44
C GLN A 89 8.20 -2.73 -5.39
N LEU A 90 7.68 -3.78 -4.74
CA LEU A 90 6.75 -3.64 -3.62
C LEU A 90 7.41 -2.96 -2.42
N PHE A 91 8.69 -3.26 -2.16
CA PHE A 91 9.43 -2.64 -1.07
C PHE A 91 9.63 -1.14 -1.30
N GLN A 92 10.01 -0.74 -2.52
CA GLN A 92 10.13 0.66 -2.92
C GLN A 92 8.80 1.40 -2.79
N LEU A 93 7.69 0.77 -3.22
CA LEU A 93 6.35 1.30 -3.05
C LEU A 93 6.02 1.59 -1.57
N LEU A 94 6.22 0.59 -0.70
CA LEU A 94 5.91 0.73 0.73
C LEU A 94 6.79 1.79 1.41
N THR A 95 8.07 1.85 1.03
CA THR A 95 9.01 2.86 1.52
C THR A 95 8.60 4.26 1.08
N ALA A 96 8.16 4.41 -0.18
CA ALA A 96 7.68 5.68 -0.70
C ALA A 96 6.42 6.14 0.05
N LEU A 97 5.46 5.24 0.28
CA LEU A 97 4.22 5.52 1.02
C LEU A 97 4.45 5.86 2.50
N ALA A 98 5.48 5.27 3.11
CA ALA A 98 5.85 5.51 4.50
C ALA A 98 6.76 6.75 4.69
N GLY A 99 7.43 7.20 3.64
CA GLY A 99 8.40 8.30 3.69
C GLY A 99 7.77 9.69 3.92
N PRO A 100 8.55 10.68 4.38
CA PRO A 100 8.08 12.05 4.55
C PRO A 100 7.76 12.72 3.20
N ARG A 101 6.84 13.70 3.22
CA ARG A 101 6.53 14.56 2.06
C ARG A 101 7.80 15.34 1.67
N GLY A 102 8.39 15.01 0.52
CA GLY A 102 9.45 15.83 -0.07
C GLY A 102 10.49 15.09 -0.89
N ASP A 103 10.68 13.79 -0.70
CA ASP A 103 11.87 13.12 -1.26
C ASP A 103 11.70 12.53 -2.66
N ALA A 104 10.46 12.32 -3.13
CA ALA A 104 10.20 12.08 -4.54
C ALA A 104 8.73 12.22 -4.87
N ASP A 105 8.50 12.70 -6.08
CA ASP A 105 7.26 12.65 -6.83
C ASP A 105 6.73 11.21 -6.86
N LEU A 106 5.95 10.86 -5.83
CA LEU A 106 5.41 9.52 -5.60
C LEU A 106 4.60 9.01 -6.79
N PRO A 107 3.78 9.83 -7.48
CA PRO A 107 3.14 9.45 -8.75
C PRO A 107 4.15 9.02 -9.82
N THR A 108 5.31 9.67 -9.90
CA THR A 108 6.37 9.36 -10.86
C THR A 108 7.10 8.06 -10.50
N ARG A 109 7.35 7.80 -9.21
CA ARG A 109 7.90 6.50 -8.75
C ARG A 109 6.88 5.36 -8.87
N LEU A 110 5.60 5.63 -8.61
CA LEU A 110 4.51 4.67 -8.81
C LEU A 110 4.42 4.22 -10.27
N ARG A 111 4.49 5.15 -11.23
CA ARG A 111 4.58 4.81 -12.66
C ARG A 111 5.83 4.00 -13.00
N ALA A 112 6.99 4.37 -12.43
CA ALA A 112 8.23 3.60 -12.63
C ALA A 112 8.16 2.20 -12.02
N SER A 113 7.41 2.03 -10.93
CA SER A 113 7.08 0.78 -10.27
C SER A 113 5.78 0.16 -10.81
N GLY A 114 5.41 0.41 -12.07
CA GLY A 114 4.35 -0.34 -12.78
C GLY A 114 2.91 -0.08 -12.32
N ALA A 115 2.66 0.92 -11.47
CA ALA A 115 1.31 1.39 -11.18
C ALA A 115 0.93 2.44 -12.25
N ALA A 116 0.01 2.06 -13.14
CA ALA A 116 -0.60 2.96 -14.11
C ALA A 116 -1.76 3.73 -13.49
#